data_AF-A0AAJ4ARI9-F1
#
_entry.id   AF-A0AAJ4ARI9-F1
#
_cell.length_a   1.000
_cell.length_b   1.000
_cell.length_c   1.000
_cell.angle_alpha   90.00
_cell.angle_beta   90.00
_cell.angle_gamma   90.00
#
_symmetry.space_group_name_H-M   'P 1'
#
loop_
_entity.id
_entity.type
_entity.pdbx_description
1 polymer ?
#
loop_
_entity_poly.entity_id
_entity_poly.type
_entity_poly.pdbx_seq_one_letter_code
_entity_poly.pdbx_strand_id
1 'polypeptide(L)'
;MSSYDNLIKIAPQLATELKEDISKRIGTKKNYIVLNPKYSERKLLLKWMANKDIRKADFAKFQQVGDENNYHILNLLSAPELSYDTLKLGLFLFHRVIHKDYTWHFVFSLLNQDIRSSVFGEDRTLYIGKHGLKSSESYRMPIKCLPELLEKHKIAMQSDDLLPMLQTLHDFGFITLTPIDAQHCINTNLPTIDTKCVHIDINRGAITAKINGRWKLQRQY
;
A
#
# COMPACT_ATOMS: atom_id res chain seq x y z
N MET A 1 9.70 8.32 -31.84
CA MET A 1 8.23 8.35 -31.67
C MET A 1 7.86 7.34 -30.60
N SER A 2 7.03 7.78 -29.66
CA SER A 2 6.84 7.25 -28.30
C SER A 2 5.97 5.97 -28.26
N SER A 3 6.55 4.80 -27.96
CA SER A 3 5.78 3.58 -27.64
C SER A 3 5.64 3.42 -26.12
N TYR A 4 4.85 4.30 -25.51
CA TYR A 4 4.61 4.35 -24.05
C TYR A 4 3.28 3.69 -23.62
N ASP A 5 2.62 2.91 -24.48
CA ASP A 5 1.18 2.61 -24.29
C ASP A 5 0.81 1.27 -23.63
N ASN A 6 1.76 0.38 -23.30
CA ASN A 6 1.41 -0.95 -22.77
C ASN A 6 2.00 -1.25 -21.39
N LEU A 7 1.54 -0.57 -20.34
CA LEU A 7 1.90 -0.96 -18.95
C LEU A 7 0.73 -1.11 -17.98
N ILE A 8 -0.32 -1.70 -18.51
CA ILE A 8 -1.41 -2.32 -17.77
C ILE A 8 -1.78 -3.55 -18.61
N LYS A 9 -1.83 -4.74 -18.02
CA LYS A 9 -2.20 -5.94 -18.79
C LYS A 9 -3.71 -5.92 -19.03
N ILE A 10 -4.13 -5.45 -20.20
CA ILE A 10 -5.52 -5.42 -20.66
C ILE A 10 -5.57 -5.88 -22.11
N ALA A 11 -6.60 -6.63 -22.49
CA ALA A 11 -6.86 -6.91 -23.90
C ALA A 11 -7.06 -5.60 -24.70
N PRO A 12 -6.52 -5.45 -25.92
CA PRO A 12 -6.59 -4.21 -26.68
C PRO A 12 -8.01 -3.69 -26.91
N GLN A 13 -8.97 -4.58 -27.19
CA GLN A 13 -10.38 -4.23 -27.35
C GLN A 13 -10.96 -3.62 -26.07
N LEU A 14 -10.70 -4.25 -24.93
CA LEU A 14 -11.11 -3.75 -23.63
C LEU A 14 -10.43 -2.41 -23.29
N ALA A 15 -9.16 -2.22 -23.67
CA ALA A 15 -8.48 -0.94 -23.50
C ALA A 15 -9.14 0.19 -24.31
N THR A 16 -9.56 -0.08 -25.55
CA THR A 16 -10.32 0.88 -26.37
C THR A 16 -11.68 1.19 -25.75
N GLU A 17 -12.45 0.17 -25.36
CA GLU A 17 -13.74 0.36 -24.70
C GLU A 17 -13.61 1.20 -23.43
N LEU A 18 -12.60 0.93 -22.60
CA LEU A 18 -12.35 1.71 -21.39
C LEU A 18 -11.96 3.15 -21.75
N LYS A 19 -11.14 3.39 -22.78
CA LYS A 19 -10.79 4.74 -23.23
C LYS A 19 -12.01 5.54 -23.72
N GLU A 20 -13.03 4.88 -24.24
CA GLU A 20 -14.24 5.53 -24.76
C GLU A 20 -15.35 5.66 -23.69
N ASP A 21 -15.47 4.68 -22.79
CA ASP A 21 -16.54 4.60 -21.79
C ASP A 21 -15.99 4.69 -20.35
N ILE A 22 -16.10 5.89 -19.76
CA ILE A 22 -15.68 6.18 -18.38
C ILE A 22 -16.47 5.35 -17.36
N SER A 23 -17.71 4.96 -17.67
CA SER A 23 -18.56 4.21 -16.73
C SER A 23 -18.05 2.80 -16.45
N LYS A 24 -17.23 2.25 -17.36
CA LYS A 24 -16.58 0.94 -17.22
C LYS A 24 -15.20 1.01 -16.54
N ARG A 25 -14.69 2.20 -16.24
CA ARG A 25 -13.36 2.36 -15.62
C ARG A 25 -13.40 2.22 -14.11
N ILE A 26 -12.30 1.70 -13.57
CA ILE A 26 -11.99 1.70 -12.15
C ILE A 26 -11.37 3.03 -11.71
N GLY A 27 -11.55 3.40 -10.45
CA GLY A 27 -10.89 4.57 -9.84
C GLY A 27 -11.39 5.93 -10.35
N THR A 28 -12.61 6.00 -10.90
CA THR A 28 -13.28 7.25 -11.32
C THR A 28 -14.05 7.88 -10.16
N LYS A 29 -14.59 9.09 -10.32
CA LYS A 29 -15.40 9.72 -9.27
C LYS A 29 -16.63 8.89 -8.89
N LYS A 30 -17.23 8.20 -9.87
CA LYS A 30 -18.42 7.34 -9.68
C LYS A 30 -18.06 5.92 -9.22
N ASN A 31 -16.94 5.38 -9.69
CA ASN A 31 -16.45 4.04 -9.37
C ASN A 31 -15.08 4.12 -8.69
N TYR A 32 -14.99 4.79 -7.54
CA TYR A 32 -13.72 4.98 -6.84
C TYR A 32 -13.20 3.67 -6.23
N ILE A 33 -11.89 3.62 -5.96
CA ILE A 33 -11.26 2.52 -5.23
C ILE A 33 -11.60 2.65 -3.74
N VAL A 34 -12.16 1.61 -3.13
CA VAL A 34 -12.42 1.50 -1.70
C VAL A 34 -11.17 0.94 -1.02
N LEU A 35 -10.61 1.70 -0.08
CA LEU A 35 -9.47 1.25 0.71
C LEU A 35 -9.81 0.02 1.53
N ASN A 36 -8.84 -0.89 1.63
CA ASN A 36 -8.93 -2.01 2.56
C ASN A 36 -9.13 -1.48 3.99
N PRO A 37 -10.05 -2.10 4.76
CA PRO A 37 -10.23 -1.69 6.14
C PRO A 37 -8.93 -1.93 6.91
N LYS A 38 -8.55 -1.02 7.80
CA LYS A 38 -7.37 -1.20 8.67
C LYS A 38 -7.42 -2.51 9.46
N TYR A 39 -8.65 -2.98 9.71
CA TYR A 39 -9.01 -4.20 10.42
C TYR A 39 -9.13 -5.45 9.53
N SER A 40 -8.61 -5.43 8.30
CA SER A 40 -8.50 -6.64 7.47
C SER A 40 -7.69 -7.73 8.17
N GLU A 41 -7.92 -8.99 7.80
CA GLU A 41 -7.24 -10.14 8.40
C GLU A 41 -5.72 -10.05 8.21
N ARG A 42 -4.96 -10.03 9.30
CA ARG A 42 -3.50 -9.87 9.32
C ARG A 42 -2.84 -11.17 9.74
N LYS A 43 -2.53 -12.04 8.77
CA LYS A 43 -2.13 -13.43 9.02
C LYS A 43 -0.92 -13.56 9.94
N LEU A 44 0.17 -12.83 9.65
CA LEU A 44 1.42 -12.89 10.42
C LEU A 44 1.27 -12.24 11.80
N LEU A 45 0.54 -11.14 11.88
CA LEU A 45 0.21 -10.48 13.14
C LEU A 45 -0.57 -11.41 14.08
N LEU A 46 -1.56 -12.15 13.56
CA LEU A 46 -2.34 -13.14 14.33
C LEU A 46 -1.49 -14.33 14.79
N LYS A 47 -0.59 -14.81 13.92
CA LYS A 47 0.36 -15.88 14.25
C LYS A 47 1.24 -15.47 15.42
N TRP A 48 1.86 -14.29 15.32
CA TRP A 48 2.95 -13.88 16.17
C TRP A 48 2.57 -13.04 17.38
N MET A 49 1.36 -12.50 17.52
CA MET A 49 0.98 -11.82 18.76
C MET A 49 0.49 -12.79 19.84
N ALA A 50 0.93 -12.54 21.08
CA ALA A 50 0.54 -13.30 22.26
C ALA A 50 -0.98 -13.28 22.51
N ASN A 51 -1.61 -12.12 22.31
CA ASN A 51 -3.04 -11.92 22.57
C ASN A 51 -3.88 -12.02 21.27
N LYS A 52 -4.81 -12.99 21.24
CA LYS A 52 -5.75 -13.23 20.13
C LYS A 52 -6.85 -12.17 20.00
N ASP A 53 -6.96 -11.22 20.92
CA ASP A 53 -7.94 -10.12 20.87
C ASP A 53 -7.44 -8.89 20.11
N ILE A 54 -6.13 -8.84 19.78
CA ILE A 54 -5.54 -7.80 18.92
C ILE A 54 -5.79 -8.13 17.43
N ARG A 55 -6.92 -8.79 17.11
CA ARG A 55 -7.38 -9.03 15.72
C ARG A 55 -7.57 -7.72 14.95
N LYS A 56 -7.74 -6.62 15.66
CA LYS A 56 -7.87 -5.28 15.12
C LYS A 56 -6.51 -4.59 15.24
N ALA A 57 -5.71 -4.65 14.16
CA ALA A 57 -4.39 -4.04 14.01
C ALA A 57 -4.42 -2.50 14.00
N ASP A 58 -5.29 -1.87 14.80
CA ASP A 58 -5.29 -0.44 14.98
C ASP A 58 -4.35 -0.11 16.13
N PHE A 59 -3.08 0.06 15.76
CA PHE A 59 -2.08 0.40 16.73
C PHE A 59 -2.26 1.83 17.28
N ALA A 60 -3.18 2.64 16.71
CA ALA A 60 -3.46 3.98 17.23
C ALA A 60 -4.08 3.96 18.63
N LYS A 61 -4.62 2.81 19.07
CA LYS A 61 -5.11 2.61 20.45
C LYS A 61 -4.00 2.41 21.47
N PHE A 62 -2.77 2.13 21.04
CA PHE A 62 -1.66 1.97 21.98
C PHE A 62 -1.13 3.32 22.43
N GLN A 63 -0.66 3.37 23.68
CA GLN A 63 -0.12 4.58 24.28
C GLN A 63 1.00 5.13 23.38
N GLN A 64 0.77 6.33 22.86
CA GLN A 64 1.77 7.05 22.09
C GLN A 64 2.86 7.48 23.06
N VAL A 65 3.99 6.81 23.00
CA VAL A 65 5.17 7.24 23.72
C VAL A 65 5.93 8.12 22.71
N GLY A 66 6.41 9.28 23.14
CA GLY A 66 7.07 10.26 22.26
C GLY A 66 8.13 9.65 21.35
N ASP A 67 8.35 10.29 20.19
CA ASP A 67 9.18 9.84 19.07
C ASP A 67 10.65 9.54 19.43
N GLU A 68 11.09 9.94 20.62
CA GLU A 68 12.46 9.74 21.14
C GLU A 68 12.90 8.26 21.19
N ASN A 69 11.95 7.33 21.27
CA ASN A 69 12.23 5.91 21.48
C ASN A 69 12.34 5.07 20.21
N ASN A 70 12.24 5.66 19.01
CA ASN A 70 12.44 4.96 17.74
C ASN A 70 11.65 3.64 17.59
N TYR A 71 10.41 3.58 18.08
CA TYR A 71 9.64 2.33 18.10
C TYR A 71 9.41 1.75 16.71
N HIS A 72 9.31 2.59 15.69
CA HIS A 72 9.22 2.17 14.30
C HIS A 72 10.37 1.22 13.90
N ILE A 73 11.62 1.52 14.32
CA ILE A 73 12.79 0.66 14.10
C ILE A 73 12.68 -0.61 14.95
N LEU A 74 12.40 -0.47 16.25
CA LEU A 74 12.33 -1.60 17.17
C LEU A 74 11.24 -2.61 16.78
N ASN A 75 10.09 -2.12 16.34
CA ASN A 75 8.97 -2.94 15.92
C ASN A 75 9.29 -3.73 14.65
N LEU A 76 9.93 -3.11 13.66
CA LEU A 76 10.39 -3.78 12.44
C LEU A 76 11.47 -4.82 12.75
N LEU A 77 12.54 -4.44 13.47
CA LEU A 77 13.64 -5.35 13.78
C LEU A 77 13.22 -6.57 14.61
N SER A 78 12.19 -6.41 15.44
CA SER A 78 11.70 -7.51 16.29
C SER A 78 10.65 -8.38 15.62
N ALA A 79 10.17 -8.01 14.43
CA ALA A 79 9.15 -8.79 13.73
C ALA A 79 9.79 -10.06 13.15
N PRO A 80 9.30 -11.25 13.53
CA PRO A 80 9.81 -12.51 12.99
C PRO A 80 9.54 -12.59 11.49
N GLU A 81 10.29 -13.41 10.74
CA GLU A 81 10.07 -13.66 9.30
C GLU A 81 10.21 -12.45 8.37
N LEU A 82 10.57 -11.25 8.86
CA LEU A 82 10.95 -10.16 7.97
C LEU A 82 12.35 -10.42 7.39
N SER A 83 12.42 -10.50 6.06
CA SER A 83 13.71 -10.52 5.37
C SER A 83 14.43 -9.19 5.51
N TYR A 84 15.74 -9.19 5.30
CA TYR A 84 16.56 -7.98 5.32
C TYR A 84 16.05 -6.91 4.35
N ASP A 85 15.61 -7.30 3.15
CA ASP A 85 15.06 -6.36 2.18
C ASP A 85 13.65 -5.89 2.56
N THR A 86 12.81 -6.75 3.15
CA THR A 86 11.51 -6.31 3.69
C THR A 86 11.70 -5.29 4.82
N LEU A 87 12.72 -5.47 5.66
CA LEU A 87 13.10 -4.50 6.70
C LEU A 87 13.51 -3.15 6.10
N LYS A 88 14.38 -3.15 5.08
CA LYS A 88 14.76 -1.91 4.37
C LYS A 88 13.53 -1.20 3.80
N LEU A 89 12.61 -1.95 3.20
CA LEU A 89 11.39 -1.39 2.62
C LEU A 89 10.53 -0.75 3.71
N GLY A 90 10.31 -1.45 4.82
CA GLY A 90 9.55 -0.93 5.96
C GLY A 90 10.18 0.34 6.55
N LEU A 91 11.50 0.34 6.74
CA LEU A 91 12.24 1.50 7.24
C LEU A 91 12.13 2.68 6.27
N PHE A 92 12.27 2.45 4.97
CA PHE A 92 12.10 3.48 3.94
C PHE A 92 10.70 4.12 4.00
N LEU A 93 9.64 3.29 4.06
CA LEU A 93 8.26 3.78 4.14
C LEU A 93 8.01 4.58 5.43
N PHE A 94 8.51 4.12 6.57
CA PHE A 94 8.35 4.81 7.86
C PHE A 94 9.14 6.13 7.92
N HIS A 95 10.39 6.13 7.47
CA HIS A 95 11.24 7.31 7.43
C HIS A 95 10.56 8.45 6.66
N ARG A 96 9.99 8.13 5.49
CA ARG A 96 9.29 9.12 4.66
C ARG A 96 8.07 9.75 5.34
N VAL A 97 7.34 8.98 6.15
CA VAL A 97 6.19 9.50 6.91
C VAL A 97 6.63 10.35 8.11
N ILE A 98 7.65 9.91 8.85
CA ILE A 98 8.16 10.59 10.05
C ILE A 98 8.70 11.98 9.68
N HIS A 99 9.50 12.07 8.62
CA HIS A 99 10.12 13.33 8.21
C HIS A 99 9.15 14.27 7.47
N LYS A 100 7.84 13.98 7.52
CA LYS A 100 6.77 14.78 6.95
C LYS A 100 7.14 15.28 5.57
N ASP A 101 7.63 14.39 4.72
CA ASP A 101 7.92 14.74 3.36
C ASP A 101 6.58 15.19 2.75
N TYR A 102 6.36 16.50 2.63
CA TYR A 102 5.04 17.15 2.41
C TYR A 102 4.37 16.68 1.10
N THR A 103 5.08 15.88 0.34
CA THR A 103 4.68 15.23 -0.90
C THR A 103 4.48 13.73 -0.72
N TRP A 104 4.18 13.20 0.47
CA TRP A 104 3.94 11.75 0.63
C TRP A 104 2.72 11.34 -0.21
N HIS A 105 3.00 10.65 -1.32
CA HIS A 105 1.99 10.02 -2.14
C HIS A 105 1.69 8.68 -1.49
N PHE A 106 0.42 8.37 -1.27
CA PHE A 106 0.03 7.06 -0.75
C PHE A 106 -0.17 6.05 -1.88
N VAL A 107 -0.12 6.48 -3.15
CA VAL A 107 -0.34 5.63 -4.32
C VAL A 107 0.95 5.48 -5.12
N PHE A 108 1.33 4.24 -5.41
CA PHE A 108 2.55 3.91 -6.13
C PHE A 108 2.32 2.87 -7.23
N SER A 109 3.09 3.01 -8.31
CA SER A 109 3.33 1.97 -9.31
C SER A 109 4.42 1.03 -8.80
N LEU A 110 4.22 -0.27 -8.94
CA LEU A 110 5.24 -1.30 -8.66
C LEU A 110 6.07 -1.67 -9.89
N LEU A 111 5.77 -1.07 -11.04
CA LEU A 111 6.59 -1.17 -12.25
C LEU A 111 7.72 -0.15 -12.18
N ASN A 112 8.87 -0.43 -12.82
CA ASN A 112 10.04 0.48 -12.96
C ASN A 112 9.75 1.71 -13.87
N GLN A 113 8.57 2.30 -13.73
CA GLN A 113 8.20 3.56 -14.37
C GLN A 113 6.88 4.12 -13.84
N ASP A 114 6.74 5.43 -14.02
CA ASP A 114 5.51 6.16 -13.75
C ASP A 114 4.35 5.73 -14.67
N ILE A 115 3.14 5.77 -14.13
CA ILE A 115 1.92 5.40 -14.88
C ILE A 115 1.07 6.64 -15.19
N ARG A 116 0.80 6.86 -16.48
CA ARG A 116 -0.05 7.91 -17.05
C ARG A 116 -1.25 7.27 -17.76
N SER A 117 -2.11 6.60 -17.01
CA SER A 117 -3.17 5.78 -17.59
C SER A 117 -4.35 6.59 -18.13
N SER A 118 -4.89 6.17 -19.28
CA SER A 118 -6.18 6.61 -19.81
C SER A 118 -7.29 5.56 -19.63
N VAL A 119 -6.96 4.37 -19.13
CA VAL A 119 -7.88 3.22 -18.99
C VAL A 119 -8.38 3.03 -17.56
N PHE A 120 -7.82 3.75 -16.59
CA PHE A 120 -8.36 3.88 -15.24
C PHE A 120 -8.26 5.33 -14.77
N GLY A 121 -9.08 5.70 -13.80
CA GLY A 121 -9.26 7.08 -13.42
C GLY A 121 -10.07 7.90 -14.43
N GLU A 122 -10.27 9.17 -14.09
CA GLU A 122 -11.04 10.15 -14.84
C GLU A 122 -10.23 11.46 -14.86
N ASP A 123 -10.05 12.06 -16.04
CA ASP A 123 -9.25 13.28 -16.23
C ASP A 123 -7.85 13.24 -15.60
N ARG A 124 -7.14 12.11 -15.79
CA ARG A 124 -5.81 11.84 -15.19
C ARG A 124 -5.81 11.95 -13.67
N THR A 125 -6.95 11.67 -13.05
CA THR A 125 -7.14 11.67 -11.60
C THR A 125 -7.66 10.31 -11.18
N LEU A 126 -7.00 9.72 -10.18
CA LEU A 126 -7.43 8.50 -9.51
C LEU A 126 -8.22 8.88 -8.26
N TYR A 127 -9.43 8.34 -8.12
CA TYR A 127 -10.30 8.57 -6.97
C TYR A 127 -10.26 7.36 -6.04
N ILE A 128 -10.01 7.61 -4.76
CA ILE A 128 -9.90 6.60 -3.71
C ILE A 128 -10.78 7.01 -2.52
N GLY A 129 -11.77 6.19 -2.19
CA GLY A 129 -12.64 6.36 -1.04
C GLY A 129 -12.13 5.64 0.20
N LYS A 130 -12.33 6.28 1.35
CA LYS A 130 -12.14 5.64 2.66
C LYS A 130 -13.38 4.82 3.01
N HIS A 131 -13.16 3.66 3.63
CA HIS A 131 -14.25 2.81 4.10
C HIS A 131 -15.18 3.57 5.06
N GLY A 132 -16.49 3.54 4.79
CA GLY A 132 -17.52 4.21 5.62
C GLY A 132 -17.65 5.72 5.43
N LEU A 133 -16.90 6.33 4.50
CA LEU A 133 -17.04 7.75 4.15
C LEU A 133 -17.67 7.92 2.77
N LYS A 134 -18.56 8.91 2.62
CA LYS A 134 -19.23 9.24 1.35
C LYS A 134 -18.34 10.01 0.36
N SER A 135 -17.10 10.31 0.74
CA SER A 135 -16.17 11.15 -0.03
C SER A 135 -14.93 10.38 -0.47
N SER A 136 -14.48 10.62 -1.69
CA SER A 136 -13.21 10.13 -2.23
C SER A 136 -12.11 11.20 -2.13
N GLU A 137 -10.90 10.76 -1.82
CA GLU A 137 -9.66 11.51 -2.06
C GLU A 137 -9.24 11.36 -3.52
N SER A 138 -8.53 12.36 -4.05
CA SER A 138 -8.12 12.41 -5.46
C SER A 138 -6.60 12.48 -5.58
N TYR A 139 -6.04 11.66 -6.46
CA TYR A 139 -4.60 11.58 -6.74
C TYR A 139 -4.35 11.88 -8.21
N ARG A 140 -3.62 12.96 -8.48
CA ARG A 140 -3.28 13.37 -9.84
C ARG A 140 -2.16 12.48 -10.41
N MET A 141 -2.35 11.98 -11.62
CA MET A 141 -1.33 11.23 -12.36
C MET A 141 -0.26 12.19 -12.94
N PRO A 142 1.00 11.77 -13.14
CA PRO A 142 1.51 10.39 -13.08
C PRO A 142 1.55 9.79 -11.66
N ILE A 143 1.22 8.49 -11.56
CA ILE A 143 1.46 7.73 -10.33
C ILE A 143 2.95 7.39 -10.27
N LYS A 144 3.59 7.73 -9.15
CA LYS A 144 5.03 7.56 -8.95
C LYS A 144 5.44 6.08 -8.87
N CYS A 145 6.57 5.75 -9.46
CA CYS A 145 7.23 4.46 -9.33
C CYS A 145 7.88 4.25 -7.96
N LEU A 146 7.48 3.20 -7.21
CA LEU A 146 8.15 2.83 -5.96
C LEU A 146 9.58 2.30 -6.18
N PRO A 147 9.85 1.39 -7.14
CA PRO A 147 11.23 0.97 -7.43
C PRO A 147 12.20 2.13 -7.70
N GLU A 148 11.85 3.09 -8.57
CA GLU A 148 12.68 4.26 -8.87
C GLU A 148 12.90 5.14 -7.63
N LEU A 149 11.90 5.25 -6.76
CA LEU A 149 12.04 5.97 -5.50
C LEU A 149 13.03 5.27 -4.57
N LEU A 150 13.00 3.95 -4.49
CA LEU A 150 13.96 3.16 -3.71
C LEU A 150 15.37 3.28 -4.28
N GLU A 151 15.52 3.20 -5.61
CA GLU A 151 16.80 3.35 -6.30
C GLU A 151 17.43 4.73 -6.07
N LYS A 152 16.63 5.80 -6.11
CA LYS A 152 17.08 7.17 -5.76
C LYS A 152 17.66 7.27 -4.34
N HIS A 153 17.23 6.40 -3.43
CA HIS A 153 17.75 6.31 -2.07
C HIS A 153 18.79 5.20 -1.89
N LYS A 154 19.32 4.66 -3.00
CA LYS A 154 20.32 3.58 -3.03
C LYS A 154 19.83 2.29 -2.35
N ILE A 155 18.53 2.04 -2.39
CA ILE A 155 17.91 0.80 -1.91
C ILE A 155 17.65 -0.08 -3.13
N ALA A 156 18.55 -1.02 -3.39
CA ALA A 156 18.39 -1.99 -4.48
C ALA A 156 17.31 -3.02 -4.10
N MET A 157 16.25 -3.08 -4.89
CA MET A 157 15.17 -4.08 -4.80
C MET A 157 14.69 -4.44 -6.20
N GLN A 158 14.39 -5.72 -6.43
CA GLN A 158 13.76 -6.15 -7.67
C GLN A 158 12.26 -5.81 -7.62
N SER A 159 11.70 -5.37 -8.74
CA SER A 159 10.27 -5.01 -8.84
C SER A 159 9.35 -6.19 -8.50
N ASP A 160 9.72 -7.39 -8.94
CA ASP A 160 8.92 -8.61 -8.74
C ASP A 160 8.81 -9.00 -7.25
N ASP A 161 9.76 -8.58 -6.42
CA ASP A 161 9.78 -8.87 -4.99
C ASP A 161 8.97 -7.84 -4.16
N LEU A 162 8.63 -6.67 -4.73
CA LEU A 162 8.00 -5.58 -3.98
C LEU A 162 6.60 -5.93 -3.49
N LEU A 163 5.76 -6.53 -4.33
CA LEU A 163 4.40 -6.88 -3.92
C LEU A 163 4.40 -7.92 -2.77
N PRO A 164 5.16 -9.04 -2.84
CA PRO A 164 5.34 -9.94 -1.72
C PRO A 164 5.84 -9.24 -0.44
N MET A 165 6.86 -8.39 -0.53
CA MET A 165 7.38 -7.66 0.63
C MET A 165 6.34 -6.72 1.27
N LEU A 166 5.60 -5.99 0.44
CA LEU A 166 4.50 -5.13 0.90
C LEU A 166 3.37 -5.96 1.54
N GLN A 167 3.07 -7.14 0.99
CA GLN A 167 2.09 -8.04 1.59
C GLN A 167 2.56 -8.57 2.95
N THR A 168 3.85 -8.87 3.12
CA THR A 168 4.40 -9.24 4.43
C THR A 168 4.26 -8.10 5.43
N LEU A 169 4.60 -6.86 5.06
CA LEU A 169 4.40 -5.68 5.91
C LEU A 169 2.91 -5.43 6.22
N HIS A 170 2.02 -5.69 5.24
CA HIS A 170 0.57 -5.70 5.45
C HIS A 170 0.20 -6.75 6.51
N ASP A 171 0.64 -7.99 6.36
CA ASP A 171 0.24 -9.10 7.23
C ASP A 171 0.74 -8.93 8.68
N PHE A 172 1.82 -8.17 8.90
CA PHE A 172 2.27 -7.74 10.23
C PHE A 172 1.53 -6.51 10.78
N GLY A 173 0.72 -5.84 9.97
CA GLY A 173 -0.04 -4.65 10.35
C GLY A 173 0.78 -3.36 10.32
N PHE A 174 2.01 -3.36 9.80
CA PHE A 174 2.83 -2.15 9.68
C PHE A 174 2.26 -1.15 8.68
N ILE A 175 1.65 -1.66 7.62
CA ILE A 175 0.98 -0.88 6.58
C ILE A 175 -0.39 -1.49 6.28
N THR A 176 -1.26 -0.76 5.60
CA THR A 176 -2.45 -1.29 4.94
C THR A 176 -2.27 -1.10 3.45
N LEU A 177 -2.10 -2.23 2.77
CA LEU A 177 -2.00 -2.32 1.32
C LEU A 177 -3.40 -2.46 0.70
N THR A 178 -3.71 -1.63 -0.29
CA THR A 178 -4.90 -1.75 -1.15
C THR A 178 -4.47 -1.78 -2.61
N PRO A 179 -4.59 -2.90 -3.31
CA PRO A 179 -4.43 -2.95 -4.76
C PRO A 179 -5.39 -2.01 -5.49
N ILE A 180 -4.94 -1.37 -6.57
CA ILE A 180 -5.80 -0.57 -7.44
C ILE A 180 -6.36 -1.46 -8.55
N ASP A 181 -7.46 -2.13 -8.28
CA ASP A 181 -8.10 -3.05 -9.22
C ASP A 181 -9.64 -3.02 -9.13
N ALA A 182 -10.30 -3.83 -9.95
CA ALA A 182 -11.76 -3.91 -9.99
C ALA A 182 -12.36 -4.52 -8.70
N GLN A 183 -11.63 -5.39 -8.00
CA GLN A 183 -12.12 -6.03 -6.77
C GLN A 183 -12.26 -5.02 -5.63
N HIS A 184 -11.44 -3.97 -5.67
CA HIS A 184 -11.49 -2.88 -4.69
C HIS A 184 -12.32 -1.69 -5.18
N CYS A 185 -13.11 -1.80 -6.25
CA CYS A 185 -14.03 -0.72 -6.64
C CYS A 185 -15.38 -0.81 -5.90
N ILE A 186 -16.08 0.32 -5.76
CA ILE A 186 -17.49 0.28 -5.28
C ILE A 186 -18.34 -0.67 -6.13
N ASN A 187 -18.14 -0.63 -7.44
CA ASN A 187 -18.73 -1.59 -8.37
C ASN A 187 -17.70 -2.67 -8.70
N THR A 188 -17.92 -3.88 -8.20
CA THR A 188 -17.05 -5.03 -8.44
C THR A 188 -17.31 -5.74 -9.77
N ASN A 189 -18.39 -5.38 -10.48
CA ASN A 189 -18.76 -5.97 -11.77
C ASN A 189 -18.07 -5.26 -12.95
N LEU A 190 -16.93 -4.61 -12.70
CA LEU A 190 -16.14 -3.93 -13.71
C LEU A 190 -15.12 -4.90 -14.33
N PRO A 191 -14.64 -4.61 -15.56
CA PRO A 191 -13.61 -5.41 -16.19
C PRO A 191 -12.35 -5.51 -15.32
N THR A 192 -11.76 -6.71 -15.24
CA THR A 192 -10.51 -6.93 -14.50
C THR A 192 -9.34 -6.27 -15.22
N ILE A 193 -8.59 -5.44 -14.49
CA ILE A 193 -7.44 -4.69 -14.99
C ILE A 193 -6.27 -4.89 -14.03
N ASP A 194 -5.13 -5.39 -14.54
CA ASP A 194 -3.89 -5.51 -13.75
C ASP A 194 -3.07 -4.22 -13.86
N THR A 195 -3.27 -3.31 -12.91
CA THR A 195 -2.64 -1.99 -12.89
C THR A 195 -1.21 -1.98 -12.35
N LYS A 196 -0.81 -2.99 -11.56
CA LYS A 196 0.40 -2.96 -10.73
C LYS A 196 0.54 -1.69 -9.87
N CYS A 197 -0.58 -1.03 -9.57
CA CYS A 197 -0.65 0.10 -8.67
C CYS A 197 -1.18 -0.34 -7.31
N VAL A 198 -0.66 0.27 -6.25
CA VAL A 198 -1.10 0.04 -4.88
C VAL A 198 -1.26 1.35 -4.13
N HIS A 199 -2.24 1.40 -3.25
CA HIS A 199 -2.29 2.38 -2.18
C HIS A 199 -1.70 1.78 -0.90
N ILE A 200 -0.79 2.52 -0.26
CA ILE A 200 -0.08 2.16 0.98
C ILE A 200 -0.47 3.17 2.06
N ASP A 201 -1.29 2.75 3.03
CA ASP A 201 -1.51 3.54 4.25
C ASP A 201 -0.56 3.05 5.36
N ILE A 202 0.11 3.97 6.06
CA ILE A 202 1.04 3.61 7.13
C ILE A 202 0.28 3.52 8.45
N ASN A 203 0.53 2.44 9.21
CA ASN A 203 -0.06 2.29 10.53
C ASN A 203 0.73 3.12 11.55
N ARG A 204 0.26 4.34 11.82
CA ARG A 204 0.95 5.28 12.71
C ARG A 204 1.23 4.73 14.11
N GLY A 205 0.39 3.83 14.63
CA GLY A 205 0.67 3.25 15.94
C GLY A 205 1.90 2.33 15.93
N ALA A 206 2.29 1.77 14.78
CA ALA A 206 3.56 1.07 14.64
C ALA A 206 4.77 2.01 14.71
N ILE A 207 4.55 3.32 14.53
CA ILE A 207 5.59 4.33 14.68
C ILE A 207 5.74 4.75 16.15
N THR A 208 4.62 4.93 16.85
CA THR A 208 4.58 5.60 18.16
C THR A 208 4.45 4.66 19.36
N ALA A 209 4.16 3.37 19.14
CA ALA A 209 3.90 2.45 20.24
C ALA A 209 4.86 1.25 20.24
N LYS A 210 5.19 0.78 21.44
CA LYS A 210 5.98 -0.43 21.66
C LYS A 210 5.14 -1.70 21.40
N ILE A 211 5.19 -2.21 20.17
CA ILE A 211 4.49 -3.44 19.78
C ILE A 211 5.40 -4.65 20.01
N ASN A 212 6.72 -4.47 19.86
CA ASN A 212 7.68 -5.55 19.87
C ASN A 212 7.69 -6.44 21.13
N GLY A 213 7.40 -5.89 22.30
CA GLY A 213 7.30 -6.67 23.54
C GLY A 213 6.15 -7.67 23.57
N ARG A 214 5.28 -7.68 22.55
CA ARG A 214 4.09 -8.54 22.47
C ARG A 214 4.20 -9.65 21.44
N TRP A 215 5.30 -9.70 20.69
CA TRP A 215 5.61 -10.84 19.84
C TRP A 215 5.76 -12.08 20.73
N LYS A 216 5.16 -13.19 20.30
CA LYS A 216 5.45 -14.54 20.78
C LYS A 216 6.85 -14.87 20.32
N LEU A 217 7.86 -14.32 20.98
CA LEU A 217 9.21 -14.79 20.81
C LEU A 217 9.22 -16.22 21.36
N GLN A 218 9.28 -17.20 20.45
CA GLN A 218 9.63 -18.55 20.88
C GLN A 218 11.01 -18.42 21.52
N ARG A 219 11.07 -18.57 22.84
CA ARG A 219 12.35 -18.79 23.52
C ARG A 219 12.84 -20.15 23.05
N GLN A 220 13.59 -20.15 21.95
CA GLN A 220 14.45 -21.27 21.61
C GLN A 220 15.65 -21.13 22.56
N TYR A 221 15.54 -21.83 23.69
CA TYR A 221 16.70 -22.21 24.49
C TYR A 221 17.21 -23.55 23.97
#